data_AF-A0A7S2GAZ0-F1
#
_entry.id   AF-A0A7S2GAZ0-F1
#
_cell.length_a   1.000
_cell.length_b   1.000
_cell.length_c   1.000
_cell.angle_alpha   90.00
_cell.angle_beta   90.00
_cell.angle_gamma   90.00
#
_symmetry.space_group_name_H-M   'P 1'
#
loop_
_entity.id
_entity.type
_entity.pdbx_description
1 polymer ?
#
loop_
_entity_poly.entity_id
_entity_poly.type
_entity_poly.pdbx_seq_one_letter_code
_entity_poly.pdbx_strand_id
1 'polypeptide(L)'
;GRWAFTSVMRDTGSYSNITNPFRLLRSPWNTSPVPFIQRFKNVLGASPYNTFPTCNAWHAAFTTLTLAEDLNLLNGADHGPVHIMIGGQVGGKMQHVMDKYFANYTIEDALLLSKWMWRQGYVHCPDSCDE
;
A
#
# COMPACT_ATOMS: atom_id res chain seq x y z
N GLY A 1 12.04 6.25 -4.45
CA GLY A 1 13.22 6.10 -5.32
C GLY A 1 13.26 4.72 -5.96
N ARG A 2 14.11 4.50 -6.97
CA ARG A 2 14.35 3.17 -7.55
C ARG A 2 15.07 2.29 -6.51
N TRP A 3 14.53 1.13 -6.19
CA TRP A 3 15.10 0.21 -5.20
C TRP A 3 16.07 -0.76 -5.88
N ALA A 4 17.36 -0.59 -5.60
CA ALA A 4 18.44 -1.45 -6.10
C ALA A 4 18.42 -1.71 -7.62
N PHE A 5 17.76 -0.86 -8.41
CA PHE A 5 17.48 -1.09 -9.83
C PHE A 5 16.89 -2.47 -10.15
N THR A 6 16.19 -3.09 -9.20
CA THR A 6 15.50 -4.35 -9.43
C THR A 6 14.42 -4.13 -10.49
N SER A 7 14.55 -4.78 -11.64
CA SER A 7 13.62 -4.62 -12.75
C SER A 7 12.27 -5.24 -12.45
N VAL A 8 11.24 -4.68 -13.08
CA VAL A 8 9.91 -5.28 -13.13
C VAL A 8 9.65 -5.77 -14.55
N MET A 9 8.96 -6.90 -14.69
CA MET A 9 8.57 -7.44 -16.00
C MET A 9 7.76 -6.38 -16.78
N ARG A 10 8.10 -6.23 -18.06
CA ARG A 10 7.42 -5.34 -19.01
C ARG A 10 6.62 -6.18 -20.01
N ASP A 11 5.74 -5.51 -20.75
CA ASP A 11 4.96 -6.12 -21.82
C ASP A 11 4.18 -7.35 -21.35
N THR A 12 3.58 -7.23 -20.15
CA THR A 12 2.96 -8.34 -19.43
C THR A 12 1.65 -8.83 -20.03
N GLY A 13 1.24 -8.34 -21.22
CA GLY A 13 -0.05 -8.66 -21.83
C GLY A 13 -0.24 -10.14 -22.16
N SER A 14 0.85 -10.89 -22.36
CA SER A 14 0.82 -12.35 -22.52
C SER A 14 0.88 -13.12 -21.18
N TYR A 15 1.23 -12.44 -20.08
CA TYR A 15 1.38 -13.03 -18.75
C TYR A 15 0.15 -12.80 -17.86
N SER A 16 -0.46 -11.60 -17.92
CA SER A 16 -1.59 -11.20 -17.09
C SER A 16 -2.56 -10.33 -17.89
N ASN A 17 -3.86 -10.63 -17.76
CA ASN A 17 -4.94 -9.77 -18.27
C ASN A 17 -5.12 -8.50 -17.43
N ILE A 18 -4.52 -8.44 -16.23
CA ILE A 18 -4.57 -7.30 -15.33
C ILE A 18 -3.18 -6.67 -15.33
N THR A 19 -3.08 -5.45 -15.86
CA THR A 19 -1.83 -4.69 -15.93
C THR A 19 -2.04 -3.26 -15.46
N ASN A 20 -0.98 -2.57 -15.06
CA ASN A 20 -1.05 -1.12 -14.91
C ASN A 20 -1.12 -0.43 -16.29
N PRO A 21 -1.35 0.90 -16.37
CA PRO A 21 -1.42 1.63 -17.64
C PRO A 21 -0.17 1.55 -18.52
N PHE A 22 0.97 1.11 -17.96
CA PHE A 22 2.26 0.98 -18.65
C PHE A 22 2.65 -0.48 -18.95
N ARG A 23 1.73 -1.44 -18.78
CA ARG A 23 1.96 -2.88 -19.01
C ARG A 23 3.16 -3.44 -18.23
N LEU A 24 3.40 -2.92 -17.03
CA LEU A 24 4.37 -3.44 -16.07
C LEU A 24 3.68 -4.45 -15.13
N LEU A 25 4.42 -5.46 -14.68
CA LEU A 25 3.93 -6.42 -13.68
C LEU A 25 3.86 -5.76 -12.30
N ARG A 26 2.78 -5.01 -12.08
CA ARG A 26 2.49 -4.25 -10.86
C ARG A 26 1.00 -4.21 -10.59
N SER A 27 0.67 -3.82 -9.37
CA SER A 27 -0.69 -3.43 -9.03
C SER A 27 -1.22 -2.40 -10.04
N PRO A 28 -2.46 -2.55 -10.53
CA PRO A 28 -3.07 -1.65 -11.53
C PRO A 28 -3.03 -0.18 -11.14
N TRP A 29 -3.19 0.10 -9.85
CA TRP A 29 -3.17 1.46 -9.28
C TRP A 29 -1.79 2.11 -9.20
N ASN A 30 -0.71 1.37 -9.50
CA ASN A 30 0.62 1.95 -9.60
C ASN A 30 0.84 2.51 -11.01
N THR A 31 0.52 3.78 -11.20
CA THR A 31 0.64 4.51 -12.47
C THR A 31 2.04 5.08 -12.72
N SER A 32 3.10 4.46 -12.17
CA SER A 32 4.46 4.88 -12.49
C SER A 32 4.98 4.18 -13.75
N PRO A 33 5.50 4.93 -14.76
CA PRO A 33 6.12 4.34 -15.95
C PRO A 33 7.51 3.75 -15.69
N VAL A 34 8.08 3.94 -14.50
CA VAL A 34 9.47 3.54 -14.21
C VAL A 34 9.56 2.03 -14.03
N PRO A 35 10.33 1.29 -14.84
CA PRO A 35 10.32 -0.17 -14.90
C PRO A 35 11.22 -0.85 -13.85
N PHE A 36 11.37 -0.23 -12.68
CA PHE A 36 12.14 -0.76 -11.55
C PHE A 36 11.31 -0.70 -10.28
N ILE A 37 11.45 -1.65 -9.37
CA ILE A 37 10.81 -1.60 -8.05
C ILE A 37 11.07 -0.24 -7.44
N GLN A 38 10.01 0.41 -6.96
CA GLN A 38 10.10 1.70 -6.33
C GLN A 38 9.68 1.59 -4.87
N ARG A 39 10.37 2.34 -4.02
CA ARG A 39 10.10 2.43 -2.58
C ARG A 39 10.09 3.89 -2.15
N PHE A 40 9.15 4.26 -1.30
CA PHE A 40 9.01 5.61 -0.78
C PHE A 40 8.80 5.56 0.72
N LYS A 41 9.28 6.60 1.43
CA LYS A 41 9.21 6.67 2.90
C LYS A 41 7.88 7.19 3.44
N ASN A 42 7.08 7.81 2.58
CA ASN A 42 5.84 8.48 2.95
C ASN A 42 4.68 7.89 2.17
N VAL A 43 3.49 7.92 2.77
CA VAL A 43 2.21 7.65 2.12
C VAL A 43 1.33 8.88 2.30
N LEU A 44 0.74 9.36 1.20
CA LEU A 44 -0.15 10.55 1.19
C LEU A 44 0.45 11.82 1.81
N GLY A 45 1.78 11.94 1.81
CA GLY A 45 2.53 13.05 2.38
C GLY A 45 2.94 12.87 3.85
N ALA A 46 2.56 11.78 4.50
CA ALA A 46 2.88 11.50 5.90
C ALA A 46 3.70 10.21 6.08
N SER A 47 4.31 10.10 7.26
CA SER A 47 4.98 8.88 7.74
C SER A 47 4.16 8.34 8.92
N PRO A 48 3.12 7.54 8.65
CA PRO A 48 2.21 7.04 9.70
C PRO A 48 2.94 6.26 10.80
N TYR A 49 3.98 5.49 10.43
CA TYR A 49 4.77 4.71 11.36
C TYR A 49 6.19 5.26 11.48
N ASN A 50 6.67 5.34 12.72
CA ASN A 50 8.02 5.82 13.04
C ASN A 50 9.02 4.68 13.29
N THR A 51 8.54 3.46 13.56
CA THR A 51 9.37 2.30 13.86
C THR A 51 8.82 1.03 13.23
N PHE A 52 9.72 0.10 12.89
CA PHE A 52 9.32 -1.23 12.47
C PHE A 52 8.78 -2.07 13.64
N PRO A 53 7.85 -3.01 13.37
CA PRO A 53 7.47 -4.02 14.35
C PRO A 53 8.72 -4.77 14.84
N THR A 54 8.78 -5.02 16.13
CA THR A 54 9.93 -5.69 16.76
C THR A 54 9.86 -7.20 16.58
N CYS A 55 10.99 -7.90 16.75
CA CYS A 55 11.00 -9.37 16.77
C CYS A 55 10.02 -9.95 17.82
N ASN A 56 9.85 -9.25 18.95
CA ASN A 56 8.91 -9.67 19.99
C ASN A 56 7.45 -9.57 19.54
N ALA A 57 7.10 -8.56 18.73
CA ALA A 57 5.74 -8.43 18.18
C ALA A 57 5.42 -9.63 17.26
N TRP A 58 6.36 -9.95 16.36
CA TRP A 58 6.25 -11.13 15.49
C TRP A 58 6.17 -12.43 16.29
N HIS A 59 7.03 -12.58 17.31
CA HIS A 59 6.99 -13.78 18.16
C HIS A 59 5.65 -13.92 18.88
N ALA A 60 5.12 -12.81 19.43
CA ALA A 60 3.83 -12.79 20.10
C ALA A 60 2.69 -13.25 19.16
N ALA A 61 2.72 -12.83 17.89
CA ALA A 61 1.74 -13.25 16.89
C ALA A 61 1.70 -14.78 16.70
N PHE A 62 2.88 -15.41 16.59
CA PHE A 62 3.00 -16.88 16.47
C PHE A 62 2.67 -17.65 17.76
N THR A 63 2.53 -16.97 18.89
CA THR A 63 2.13 -17.58 20.17
C THR A 63 0.66 -17.36 20.52
N THR A 64 -0.13 -16.81 19.59
CA THR A 64 -1.57 -16.61 19.79
C THR A 64 -2.33 -17.93 19.88
N LEU A 65 -3.51 -17.90 20.52
CA LEU A 65 -4.30 -19.10 20.78
C LEU A 65 -5.25 -19.46 19.63
N THR A 66 -5.56 -18.49 18.78
CA THR A 66 -6.50 -18.67 17.69
C THR A 66 -5.94 -18.18 16.35
N LEU A 67 -6.34 -18.87 15.28
CA LEU A 67 -6.04 -18.42 13.92
C LEU A 67 -6.57 -17.00 13.65
N ALA A 68 -7.69 -16.61 14.27
CA ALA A 68 -8.24 -15.28 14.10
C ALA A 68 -7.30 -14.19 14.65
N GLU A 69 -6.74 -14.41 15.84
CA GLU A 69 -5.74 -13.52 16.44
C GLU A 69 -4.45 -13.50 15.63
N ASP A 70 -3.96 -14.67 15.21
CA ASP A 70 -2.77 -14.80 14.37
C ASP A 70 -2.94 -14.02 13.06
N LEU A 71 -4.05 -14.21 12.35
CA LEU A 71 -4.34 -13.48 11.12
C LEU A 71 -4.51 -11.98 11.37
N ASN A 72 -5.06 -11.55 12.51
CA ASN A 72 -5.20 -10.12 12.80
C ASN A 72 -3.83 -9.45 13.03
N LEU A 73 -2.92 -10.12 13.74
CA LEU A 73 -1.57 -9.60 13.98
C LEU A 73 -0.71 -9.70 12.72
N LEU A 74 -0.59 -10.90 12.14
CA LEU A 74 0.25 -11.14 10.98
C LEU A 74 -0.28 -10.44 9.71
N ASN A 75 -1.60 -10.41 9.44
CA ASN A 75 -2.12 -9.73 8.24
C ASN A 75 -2.45 -8.25 8.45
N GLY A 76 -2.55 -7.80 9.69
CA GLY A 76 -2.96 -6.44 10.02
C GLY A 76 -1.87 -5.68 10.74
N ALA A 77 -1.80 -5.89 12.05
CA ALA A 77 -1.08 -5.02 12.98
C ALA A 77 0.43 -4.98 12.74
N ASP A 78 1.06 -6.10 12.38
CA ASP A 78 2.53 -6.18 12.27
C ASP A 78 3.03 -6.08 10.82
N HIS A 79 2.48 -6.83 9.85
CA HIS A 79 2.97 -6.70 8.47
C HIS A 79 2.52 -5.41 7.79
N GLY A 80 1.29 -4.95 8.07
CA GLY A 80 0.70 -3.78 7.41
C GLY A 80 1.62 -2.55 7.48
N PRO A 81 2.14 -2.19 8.66
CA PRO A 81 3.13 -1.13 8.82
C PRO A 81 4.36 -1.31 7.93
N VAL A 82 4.89 -2.53 7.77
CA VAL A 82 6.06 -2.81 6.93
C VAL A 82 5.81 -2.44 5.47
N HIS A 83 4.64 -2.78 4.91
CA HIS A 83 4.28 -2.37 3.56
C HIS A 83 4.18 -0.85 3.42
N ILE A 84 3.64 -0.18 4.43
CA ILE A 84 3.46 1.28 4.43
C ILE A 84 4.81 2.01 4.51
N MET A 85 5.69 1.59 5.42
CA MET A 85 7.01 2.21 5.63
C MET A 85 7.98 1.98 4.47
N ILE A 86 7.95 0.79 3.84
CA ILE A 86 8.91 0.43 2.79
C ILE A 86 8.34 0.68 1.40
N GLY A 87 7.04 0.43 1.18
CA GLY A 87 6.41 0.63 -0.13
C GLY A 87 6.24 2.11 -0.44
N GLY A 88 5.55 2.82 0.44
CA GLY A 88 5.22 4.22 0.29
C GLY A 88 4.38 4.54 -0.96
N GLN A 89 4.10 5.83 -1.16
CA GLN A 89 3.35 6.35 -2.29
C GLN A 89 4.02 7.62 -2.84
N VAL A 90 3.98 7.79 -4.16
CA VAL A 90 4.34 9.05 -4.83
C VAL A 90 3.08 9.78 -5.23
N GLY A 91 3.06 11.10 -5.00
CA GLY A 91 1.89 11.91 -5.29
C GLY A 91 0.77 11.64 -4.29
N GLY A 92 -0.11 12.61 -4.13
CA GLY A 92 -1.12 12.62 -3.07
C GLY A 92 -0.61 13.34 -1.83
N LYS A 93 -1.27 14.46 -1.51
CA LYS A 93 -1.17 15.14 -0.23
C LYS A 93 -2.56 15.11 0.37
N MET A 94 -2.81 14.22 1.31
CA MET A 94 -4.17 14.06 1.84
C MET A 94 -4.42 14.88 3.10
N GLN A 95 -3.41 15.59 3.63
CA GLN A 95 -3.56 16.35 4.88
C GLN A 95 -4.78 17.29 4.85
N HIS A 96 -4.98 18.06 3.79
CA HIS A 96 -6.14 18.95 3.66
C HIS A 96 -7.50 18.21 3.64
N VAL A 97 -7.55 17.00 3.08
CA VAL A 97 -8.75 16.14 3.10
C VAL A 97 -8.95 15.57 4.51
N MET A 98 -7.85 15.18 5.17
CA MET A 98 -7.87 14.69 6.54
C MET A 98 -8.40 15.78 7.48
N ASP A 99 -7.84 16.98 7.42
CA ASP A 99 -8.22 18.12 8.25
C ASP A 99 -9.71 18.48 8.06
N LYS A 100 -10.23 18.35 6.84
CA LYS A 100 -11.60 18.76 6.48
C LYS A 100 -12.67 17.71 6.76
N TYR A 101 -12.40 16.44 6.45
CA TYR A 101 -13.42 15.38 6.45
C TYR A 101 -13.14 14.28 7.47
N PHE A 102 -11.93 14.21 8.00
CA PHE A 102 -11.45 13.13 8.86
C PHE A 102 -10.67 13.67 10.06
N ALA A 103 -11.05 14.82 10.61
CA ALA A 103 -10.30 15.52 11.66
C ALA A 103 -10.03 14.68 12.93
N ASN A 104 -10.83 13.64 13.17
CA ASN A 104 -10.69 12.71 14.29
C ASN A 104 -10.05 11.35 13.92
N TYR A 105 -9.54 11.22 12.70
CA TYR A 105 -8.96 9.98 12.19
C TYR A 105 -7.50 10.17 11.81
N THR A 106 -6.75 9.08 11.86
CA THR A 106 -5.36 9.02 11.43
C THR A 106 -5.26 8.79 9.92
N ILE A 107 -4.07 9.02 9.35
CA ILE A 107 -3.84 8.75 7.92
C ILE A 107 -3.91 7.25 7.63
N GLU A 108 -3.55 6.43 8.61
CA GLU A 108 -3.67 4.98 8.66
C GLU A 108 -5.13 4.57 8.51
N ASP A 109 -6.04 5.17 9.28
CA ASP A 109 -7.48 4.91 9.19
C ASP A 109 -8.00 5.21 7.79
N ALA A 110 -7.57 6.34 7.20
CA ALA A 110 -7.98 6.71 5.85
C ALA A 110 -7.46 5.73 4.78
N LEU A 111 -6.23 5.22 4.93
CA LEU A 111 -5.67 4.18 4.05
C LEU A 111 -6.45 2.87 4.16
N LEU A 112 -6.75 2.43 5.38
CA LEU A 112 -7.50 1.21 5.63
C LEU A 112 -8.95 1.33 5.14
N LEU A 113 -9.57 2.50 5.33
CA LEU A 113 -10.91 2.79 4.82
C LEU A 113 -10.93 2.79 3.30
N SER A 114 -9.95 3.40 2.63
CA SER A 114 -9.84 3.37 1.16
C SER A 114 -9.73 1.93 0.64
N LYS A 115 -8.90 1.08 1.28
CA LYS A 115 -8.80 -0.34 0.97
C LYS A 115 -10.15 -1.07 1.15
N TRP A 116 -10.87 -0.76 2.23
CA TRP A 116 -12.19 -1.35 2.48
C TRP A 116 -13.20 -0.91 1.42
N MET A 117 -13.29 0.40 1.12
CA MET A 117 -14.18 0.96 0.10
C MET A 117 -13.89 0.40 -1.29
N TRP A 118 -12.62 0.19 -1.66
CA TRP A 118 -12.24 -0.47 -2.91
C TRP A 118 -12.77 -1.90 -3.00
N ARG A 119 -12.66 -2.69 -1.91
CA ARG A 119 -13.19 -4.07 -1.86
C ARG A 119 -14.71 -4.13 -1.99
N GLN A 120 -15.41 -3.05 -1.62
CA GLN A 120 -16.86 -2.92 -1.75
C GLN A 120 -17.29 -2.33 -3.11
N GLY A 121 -16.34 -1.90 -3.96
CA GLY A 121 -16.65 -1.26 -5.24
C GLY A 121 -17.09 0.19 -5.14
N TYR A 122 -16.76 0.92 -4.07
CA TYR A 122 -17.00 2.36 -3.96
C TYR A 122 -15.85 3.22 -4.50
N VAL A 123 -14.64 2.65 -4.57
CA VAL A 123 -13.44 3.32 -5.09
C VAL A 123 -12.90 2.49 -6.25
N HIS A 124 -12.64 3.14 -7.38
CA HIS A 124 -12.07 2.53 -8.57
C HIS A 124 -10.78 3.24 -8.97
N CYS A 125 -9.86 2.48 -9.54
CA CYS A 125 -8.68 3.05 -10.18
C CYS A 125 -9.01 3.27 -11.66
N PRO A 126 -8.54 4.36 -12.27
CA PRO A 126 -8.72 4.58 -13.69
C PRO A 126 -7.97 3.49 -14.49
N ASP A 127 -8.62 2.96 -15.52
CA ASP A 127 -8.08 1.89 -16.36
C ASP A 127 -7.11 2.41 -17.45
N SER A 128 -7.15 3.72 -17.72
CA SER A 128 -6.20 4.43 -18.59
C SER A 128 -5.84 5.79 -17.99
N CYS A 129 -4.80 6.43 -18.55
CA CYS A 129 -4.41 7.79 -18.17
C CYS A 129 -4.93 8.83 -19.17
N ASP A 130 -6.06 8.55 -19.81
CA ASP A 130 -6.68 9.44 -20.80
C ASP A 130 -7.50 10.52 -20.08
N GLU A 131 -6.81 11.52 -19.55
CA GLU A 131 -7.34 12.87 -19.33
C GLU A 131 -6.54 13.88 -20.17
#